data_AF-A0A3M7PS18-F1
#
_entry.id   AF-A0A3M7PS18-F1
#
_cell.length_a   1.000
_cell.length_b   1.000
_cell.length_c   1.000
_cell.angle_alpha   90.00
_cell.angle_beta   90.00
_cell.angle_gamma   90.00
#
_symmetry.space_group_name_H-M   'P 1'
#
loop_
_entity.id
_entity.type
_entity.pdbx_description
1 polymer ?
#
loop_
_entity_poly.entity_id
_entity_poly.type
_entity_poly.pdbx_seq_one_letter_code
_entity_poly.pdbx_strand_id
1 'polypeptide(L)'
;TWEDQLQDTILLLSQIAPDATLRMILRKPPDERTVNDLDIIYEELIHVKALSHLSSLVKRELASVLLFEAYPYHNTIGNSKRKLFLY
;
A
#
# COMPACT_ATOMS: atom_id res chain seq x y z
N THR A 1 30.42 -10.50 12.64
CA THR A 1 30.61 -11.81 11.99
C THR A 1 29.68 -11.90 10.79
N TRP A 2 29.81 -12.89 9.89
CA TRP A 2 28.87 -13.03 8.77
C TRP A 2 27.42 -13.23 9.24
N GLU A 3 27.24 -13.85 10.41
CA GLU A 3 25.94 -14.02 11.07
C GLU A 3 25.29 -12.67 11.41
N ASP A 4 26.06 -11.75 12.00
CA ASP A 4 25.56 -10.41 12.36
C ASP A 4 25.11 -9.63 11.10
N GLN A 5 25.89 -9.72 10.01
CA GLN A 5 25.55 -9.06 8.76
C GLN A 5 24.30 -9.65 8.10
N LEU A 6 24.13 -10.98 8.18
CA LEU A 6 22.93 -11.66 7.71
C LEU A 6 21.70 -11.20 8.51
N GLN A 7 21.84 -11.14 9.83
CA GLN A 7 20.76 -10.70 10.72
C GLN A 7 20.35 -9.24 10.46
N ASP A 8 21.32 -8.34 10.29
CA ASP A 8 21.06 -6.94 9.94
C ASP A 8 20.33 -6.81 8.59
N THR A 9 20.73 -7.63 7.61
CA THR A 9 20.09 -7.66 6.29
C THR A 9 18.65 -8.15 6.36
N ILE A 10 18.40 -9.22 7.13
CA ILE A 10 17.04 -9.75 7.34
C ILE A 10 16.17 -8.71 8.04
N LEU A 11 16.71 -8.01 9.03
CA LEU A 11 16.00 -6.94 9.73
C LEU A 11 15.63 -5.80 8.78
N LEU A 12 16.57 -5.35 7.95
CA LEU A 12 16.31 -4.33 6.94
C LEU A 12 15.23 -4.77 5.95
N LEU A 13 15.33 -5.98 5.41
CA LEU A 13 14.33 -6.53 4.48
C LEU A 13 12.95 -6.60 5.12
N SER A 14 12.87 -7.01 6.39
CA SER A 14 11.61 -7.07 7.14
C SER A 14 10.97 -5.69 7.34
N GLN A 15 11.78 -4.63 7.43
CA GLN A 15 11.29 -3.25 7.55
C GLN A 15 10.76 -2.69 6.23
N ILE A 16 11.35 -3.06 5.09
CA ILE A 16 10.94 -2.54 3.77
C ILE A 16 9.90 -3.42 3.04
N ALA A 17 9.81 -4.71 3.41
CA ALA A 17 8.91 -5.66 2.77
C ALA A 17 7.43 -5.23 2.81
N PRO A 18 6.88 -4.65 3.90
CA PRO A 18 5.47 -4.25 3.94
C PRO A 18 5.13 -3.18 2.89
N ASP A 19 5.89 -2.09 2.80
CA ASP A 19 5.71 -1.04 1.79
C ASP A 19 5.90 -1.60 0.36
N ALA A 20 6.92 -2.43 0.15
CA ALA A 20 7.16 -3.06 -1.15
C ALA A 20 5.99 -3.95 -1.58
N THR A 21 5.46 -4.74 -0.66
CA THR A 21 4.33 -5.65 -0.88
C THR A 21 3.06 -4.85 -1.16
N LEU A 22 2.78 -3.82 -0.36
CA LEU A 22 1.65 -2.92 -0.56
C LEU A 22 1.66 -2.31 -1.97
N ARG A 23 2.80 -1.74 -2.38
CA ARG A 23 2.94 -1.12 -3.71
C ARG A 23 2.81 -2.15 -4.83
N MET A 24 3.31 -3.36 -4.63
CA MET A 24 3.16 -4.45 -5.61
C MET A 24 1.68 -4.82 -5.79
N ILE A 25 0.93 -4.95 -4.70
CA ILE A 25 -0.49 -5.29 -4.74
C ILE A 25 -1.32 -4.14 -5.32
N LEU A 26 -1.07 -2.89 -4.92
CA LEU A 26 -1.86 -1.74 -5.39
C LEU A 26 -1.65 -1.43 -6.89
N ARG A 27 -0.64 -2.01 -7.54
CA ARG A 27 -0.49 -2.00 -9.02
C ARG A 27 -1.53 -2.88 -9.72
N LYS A 28 -2.10 -3.88 -9.04
CA LYS A 28 -3.25 -4.64 -9.54
C LYS A 28 -4.49 -3.73 -9.56
N PRO A 29 -5.32 -3.80 -10.61
CA PRO A 29 -6.59 -3.10 -10.60
C PRO A 29 -7.50 -3.67 -9.49
N PRO A 30 -8.41 -2.87 -8.91
CA PRO A 30 -9.27 -3.28 -7.79
C PRO A 30 -9.99 -4.63 -7.96
N ASP A 31 -10.44 -4.92 -9.18
CA ASP A 31 -11.19 -6.11 -9.58
C ASP A 31 -10.34 -7.40 -9.65
N GLU A 32 -9.01 -7.27 -9.73
CA GLU A 32 -8.08 -8.41 -9.76
C GLU A 32 -7.46 -8.71 -8.38
N ARG A 33 -7.88 -8.02 -7.32
CA ARG A 33 -7.36 -8.23 -5.96
C ARG A 33 -8.05 -9.42 -5.30
N THR A 34 -7.26 -10.34 -4.79
CA THR A 34 -7.72 -11.48 -3.99
C THR A 34 -8.08 -11.05 -2.56
N VAL A 35 -8.78 -11.89 -1.80
CA VAL A 35 -9.07 -11.62 -0.37
C VAL A 35 -7.77 -11.37 0.41
N ASN A 36 -6.74 -12.18 0.16
CA ASN A 36 -5.43 -12.02 0.79
C ASN A 36 -4.77 -10.68 0.41
N ASP A 37 -4.93 -10.22 -0.83
CA ASP A 37 -4.44 -8.89 -1.24
C ASP A 37 -5.15 -7.77 -0.44
N LEU A 38 -6.46 -7.88 -0.22
CA LEU A 38 -7.24 -6.90 0.54
C LEU A 38 -6.86 -6.87 2.01
N ASP A 39 -6.60 -8.03 2.62
CA ASP A 39 -6.15 -8.14 4.00
C ASP A 39 -4.77 -7.48 4.18
N ILE A 40 -3.82 -7.76 3.28
CA ILE A 40 -2.50 -7.11 3.30
C ILE A 40 -2.62 -5.59 3.13
N ILE A 41 -3.46 -5.10 2.21
CA ILE A 41 -3.69 -3.66 2.08
C ILE A 41 -4.23 -3.08 3.39
N TYR A 42 -5.25 -3.70 3.98
CA TYR A 42 -5.84 -3.24 5.24
C TYR A 42 -4.83 -3.20 6.38
N GLU A 43 -4.01 -4.24 6.53
CA GLU A 43 -2.93 -4.31 7.53
C GLU A 43 -1.91 -3.18 7.38
N GLU A 44 -1.67 -2.69 6.17
CA GLU A 44 -0.81 -1.54 5.96
C GLU A 44 -1.54 -0.21 6.23
N LEU A 45 -2.81 -0.10 5.86
CA LEU A 45 -3.60 1.13 6.08
C LEU A 45 -3.76 1.48 7.56
N ILE A 46 -3.77 0.50 8.47
CA ILE A 46 -3.82 0.76 9.91
C ILE A 46 -2.57 1.49 10.42
N HIS A 47 -1.42 1.31 9.75
CA HIS A 47 -0.15 1.96 10.10
C HIS A 47 0.01 3.36 9.50
N VAL A 48 -0.83 3.75 8.53
CA VAL A 48 -0.78 5.07 7.90
C VAL A 48 -1.36 6.14 8.84
N LYS A 49 -0.48 6.98 9.41
CA LYS A 49 -0.87 8.05 10.35
C LYS A 49 -1.96 8.98 9.81
N ALA A 50 -1.92 9.31 8.52
CA ALA A 50 -2.94 10.15 7.87
C ALA A 50 -4.34 9.53 7.90
N LEU A 51 -4.46 8.21 8.00
CA LEU A 51 -5.72 7.46 8.05
C LEU A 51 -6.12 7.05 9.47
N SER A 52 -5.34 7.42 10.50
CA SER A 52 -5.53 6.98 11.89
C SER A 52 -6.93 7.29 12.45
N HIS A 53 -7.54 8.39 12.02
CA HIS A 53 -8.85 8.86 12.45
C HIS A 53 -10.04 8.11 11.78
N LEU A 54 -9.79 7.29 10.76
CA LEU A 54 -10.83 6.50 10.08
C LEU A 54 -11.13 5.23 10.86
N SER A 55 -12.41 4.80 10.87
CA SER A 55 -12.79 3.54 11.49
C SER A 55 -12.20 2.33 10.76
N SER A 56 -12.08 1.20 11.44
CA SER A 56 -11.60 -0.05 10.83
C SER A 56 -12.46 -0.48 9.65
N LEU A 57 -13.78 -0.28 9.73
CA LEU A 57 -14.70 -0.56 8.63
C LEU A 57 -14.36 0.29 7.39
N VAL A 58 -14.16 1.61 7.58
CA VAL A 58 -13.79 2.50 6.47
C VAL A 58 -12.45 2.10 5.86
N LYS A 59 -11.46 1.72 6.67
CA LYS A 59 -10.17 1.22 6.15
C LYS A 59 -10.32 -0.06 5.33
N ARG A 60 -11.21 -0.99 5.73
CA ARG A 60 -11.50 -2.20 4.95
C ARG A 60 -12.16 -1.89 3.61
N GLU A 61 -13.14 -0.98 3.61
CA GLU A 61 -13.76 -0.52 2.37
C GLU A 61 -12.73 0.16 1.45
N LEU A 62 -11.86 1.01 2.01
CA LEU A 62 -10.79 1.67 1.25
C LEU A 62 -9.83 0.67 0.59
N ALA A 63 -9.48 -0.43 1.27
CA ALA A 63 -8.59 -1.45 0.71
C ALA A 63 -9.11 -2.00 -0.65
N SER A 64 -10.43 -2.09 -0.81
CA SER A 64 -11.06 -2.57 -2.03
C SER A 64 -11.01 -1.57 -3.20
N VAL A 65 -10.98 -0.25 -2.92
CA VAL A 65 -11.11 0.78 -3.97
C VAL A 65 -9.82 1.58 -4.23
N LEU A 66 -8.82 1.45 -3.36
CA LEU A 66 -7.59 2.24 -3.42
C LEU A 66 -6.83 2.08 -4.74
N LEU A 67 -6.18 3.16 -5.14
CA LEU A 67 -5.43 3.29 -6.38
C LEU A 67 -4.05 3.79 -6.06
N PHE A 68 -3.07 3.28 -6.80
CA PHE A 68 -1.69 3.71 -6.65
C PHE A 68 -1.24 4.52 -7.85
N GLU A 69 -0.72 5.71 -7.58
CA GLU A 69 -0.07 6.58 -8.55
C GLU A 69 1.33 6.93 -8.03
N ALA A 70 2.32 6.88 -8.92
CA ALA A 70 3.69 7.28 -8.60
C ALA A 70 4.20 8.24 -9.67
N TYR A 71 4.75 9.36 -9.20
CA TYR A 71 5.26 10.43 -10.06
C TYR A 71 6.78 10.53 -9.86
N PRO A 72 7.60 10.10 -10.83
CA PRO A 72 9.06 10.07 -10.68
C PRO A 72 9.71 11.47 -10.69
N TYR A 73 8.98 12.50 -11.16
CA TYR A 73 9.48 13.88 -11.25
C TYR A 73 8.68 14.82 -10.34
N HIS A 74 9.41 15.61 -9.54
CA HIS A 74 8.85 16.57 -8.58
C HIS A 74 7.96 17.68 -9.19
N ASN A 75 8.04 17.91 -10.50
CA ASN A 75 7.24 18.93 -11.21
C ASN A 75 5.98 18.36 -11.89
N THR A 76 5.64 17.09 -11.65
CA THR A 76 4.45 16.49 -12.25
C THR A 76 3.20 16.92 -11.47
N ILE A 77 2.27 17.59 -12.16
CA ILE A 77 0.94 17.86 -11.61
C ILE A 77 0.09 16.60 -11.82
N GLY A 78 -0.32 15.95 -10.73
CA GLY A 78 -1.19 14.77 -10.77
C GLY A 78 -2.52 15.09 -11.46
N ASN A 79 -2.80 14.42 -12.57
CA ASN A 79 -4.04 14.62 -13.31
C ASN A 79 -5.08 13.61 -12.83
N SER A 80 -5.76 13.89 -11.71
CA SER A 80 -6.85 13.05 -11.17
C SER A 80 -8.14 13.08 -12.01
N LYS A 81 -8.06 13.22 -13.34
CA LYS A 81 -9.23 13.24 -14.23
C LYS A 81 -9.79 11.84 -14.57
N ARG A 82 -9.31 10.77 -13.94
CA ARG A 82 -9.85 9.42 -14.15
C ARG A 82 -9.78 8.56 -12.89
N LYS A 83 -10.71 8.77 -11.94
CA LYS A 83 -11.36 7.72 -11.12
C LYS A 83 -12.29 8.34 -10.07
N LEU A 84 -13.33 9.01 -10.56
CA LEU A 84 -14.62 9.12 -9.90
C LEU A 84 -15.63 8.51 -10.86
N PHE A 85 -15.57 7.19 -11.01
CA PHE A 85 -16.72 6.42 -11.47
C PHE A 85 -17.25 5.72 -10.23
N LEU A 86 -17.95 6.49 -9.40
CA LEU A 86 -18.98 5.93 -8.54
C LEU A 86 -20.24 5.97 -9.40
N TYR A 87 -20.89 4.81 -9.56
CA TYR A 87 -22.20 4.69 -10.19
C TYR A 87 -23.21 5.66 -9.57
#